data_AF-A0A6N3B7E9-F1
#
_entry.id   AF-A0A6N3B7E9-F1
#
_cell.length_a   1.000
_cell.length_b   1.000
_cell.length_c   1.000
_cell.angle_alpha   90.00
_cell.angle_beta   90.00
_cell.angle_gamma   90.00
#
_symmetry.space_group_name_H-M   'P 1'
#
loop_
_entity.id
_entity.type
_entity.pdbx_description
1 polymer ?
#
loop_
_entity_poly.entity_id
_entity_poly.type
_entity_poly.pdbx_seq_one_letter_code
_entity_poly.pdbx_strand_id
1 'polypeptide(L)'
;MPEMRRCDREVTDLAEIQAIIEKNMILHLGLFDEEFPYVVLFIMAVNTMKKRINLSFTCMEQGKDINLIGLLKIQKYVFKLKVK
;
A
#
# COMPACT_ATOMS: atom_id res chain seq x y z
N MET A 1 16.52 15.53 3.75
CA MET A 1 15.07 15.22 3.67
C MET A 1 14.36 16.31 4.46
N PRO A 2 13.25 16.89 3.98
CA PRO A 2 12.48 17.81 4.83
C PRO A 2 12.00 17.03 6.06
N GLU A 3 12.07 17.67 7.22
CA GLU A 3 11.65 17.08 8.48
C GLU A 3 10.15 16.74 8.42
N MET A 4 9.77 15.56 8.92
CA MET A 4 8.39 15.07 8.83
C MET A 4 7.47 16.03 9.58
N ARG A 5 6.43 16.57 8.91
CA ARG A 5 5.61 17.65 9.48
C ARG A 5 4.84 17.28 10.76
N ARG A 6 4.55 16.00 11.01
CA ARG A 6 3.68 15.51 12.12
C ARG A 6 4.22 14.23 12.75
N CYS A 7 5.43 14.28 13.31
CA CYS A 7 6.01 13.15 14.07
C CYS A 7 5.14 12.75 15.28
N ASP A 8 4.35 13.68 15.82
CA ASP A 8 3.39 13.44 16.91
C ASP A 8 2.28 12.43 16.57
N ARG A 9 2.07 12.13 15.27
CA ARG A 9 1.04 11.23 14.76
C ARG A 9 1.62 10.00 14.07
N GLU A 10 2.93 9.78 14.17
CA GLU A 10 3.56 8.62 13.57
C GLU A 10 3.14 7.35 14.33
N VAL A 11 2.67 6.33 13.59
CA VAL A 11 2.33 5.02 14.16
C VAL A 11 3.41 4.04 13.76
N THR A 12 4.17 3.56 14.74
CA THR A 12 5.28 2.61 14.55
C THR A 12 4.99 1.23 15.14
N ASP A 13 3.99 1.11 16.01
CA ASP A 13 3.60 -0.17 16.61
C ASP A 13 2.91 -1.07 15.58
N LEU A 14 3.40 -2.31 15.46
CA LEU A 14 2.92 -3.24 14.44
C LEU A 14 1.47 -3.68 14.67
N ALA A 15 1.04 -3.81 15.93
CA ALA A 15 -0.33 -4.20 16.24
C ALA A 15 -1.31 -3.07 15.93
N GLU A 16 -0.93 -1.82 16.19
CA GLU A 16 -1.73 -0.65 15.79
C GLU A 16 -1.81 -0.51 14.26
N ILE A 17 -0.68 -0.67 13.56
CA ILE A 17 -0.65 -0.70 12.09
C ILE A 17 -1.58 -1.80 11.55
N GLN A 18 -1.52 -3.00 12.13
CA GLN A 18 -2.39 -4.11 11.76
C GLN A 18 -3.87 -3.77 11.98
N ALA A 19 -4.23 -3.22 13.14
CA ALA A 19 -5.60 -2.85 13.46
C ALA A 19 -6.16 -1.76 12.53
N ILE A 20 -5.30 -0.84 12.05
CA ILE A 20 -5.66 0.15 11.04
C ILE A 20 -5.93 -0.54 9.70
N ILE A 21 -5.03 -1.42 9.27
CA ILE A 21 -5.12 -2.13 7.99
C ILE A 21 -6.39 -3.00 7.94
N GLU A 22 -6.70 -3.74 9.01
CA GLU A 22 -7.87 -4.62 9.10
C GLU A 22 -9.21 -3.88 9.02
N LYS A 23 -9.24 -2.59 9.38
CA LYS A 23 -10.45 -1.74 9.26
C LYS A 23 -10.69 -1.21 7.85
N ASN A 24 -9.76 -1.44 6.92
CA ASN A 24 -9.81 -0.88 5.57
C ASN A 24 -9.92 -1.98 4.51
N MET A 25 -10.78 -1.77 3.52
CA MET A 25 -10.97 -2.69 2.38
C MET A 25 -10.37 -2.19 1.07
N ILE A 26 -9.97 -0.92 1.01
CA ILE A 26 -9.50 -0.26 -0.22
C ILE A 26 -8.06 0.17 -0.04
N LEU A 27 -7.20 -0.27 -0.95
CA LEU A 27 -5.80 0.09 -1.04
C LEU A 27 -5.60 1.07 -2.19
N HIS A 28 -5.08 2.27 -1.89
CA HIS A 28 -4.53 3.14 -2.93
C HIS A 28 -3.05 2.80 -3.07
N LEU A 29 -2.66 2.28 -4.23
CA LEU A 29 -1.29 1.94 -4.56
C LEU A 29 -0.70 3.02 -5.47
N GLY A 30 0.31 3.73 -4.96
CA GLY A 30 1.13 4.64 -5.75
C GLY A 30 2.29 3.91 -6.43
N LEU A 31 2.40 4.09 -7.74
CA LEU A 31 3.42 3.55 -8.65
C LEU A 31 4.07 4.70 -9.45
N PHE A 32 5.15 4.40 -10.14
CA PHE A 32 5.68 5.26 -11.21
C PHE A 32 5.44 4.62 -12.56
N ASP A 33 4.89 5.40 -13.48
CA ASP A 33 4.87 5.13 -14.91
C ASP A 33 5.87 6.08 -15.55
N GLU A 34 7.08 5.57 -15.81
CA GLU A 34 8.26 6.37 -16.15
C GLU A 34 8.54 7.44 -15.07
N GLU A 35 8.41 8.72 -15.41
CA GLU A 35 8.62 9.85 -14.48
C GLU A 35 7.32 10.32 -13.81
N PHE A 36 6.17 9.76 -14.18
CA PHE A 36 4.87 10.22 -13.74
C PHE A 36 4.29 9.34 -12.63
N PRO A 37 3.69 9.94 -11.59
CA PRO A 37 3.00 9.18 -10.56
C PRO A 37 1.74 8.53 -11.13
N TYR A 38 1.55 7.25 -10.84
CA TYR A 38 0.39 6.46 -11.22
C TYR A 38 -0.28 5.91 -9.97
N VAL A 39 -1.57 6.20 -9.77
CA VAL A 39 -2.31 5.73 -8.59
C VAL A 39 -3.45 4.83 -9.03
N VAL A 40 -3.46 3.61 -8.49
CA VAL A 40 -4.51 2.61 -8.73
C VAL A 40 -5.16 2.20 -7.41
N LEU A 41 -6.44 1.81 -7.48
CA LEU A 41 -7.19 1.32 -6.34
C LEU A 41 -7.41 -0.19 -6.47
N PHE A 42 -7.19 -0.89 -5.36
CA PHE A 42 -7.50 -2.31 -5.26
C PHE A 42 -8.42 -2.59 -4.07
N ILE A 43 -9.31 -3.56 -4.23
CA ILE A 43 -9.97 -4.20 -3.09
C ILE A 43 -8.96 -5.16 -2.48
N MET A 44 -8.73 -5.01 -1.18
CA MET A 44 -7.66 -5.67 -0.44
C MET A 44 -8.21 -6.66 0.56
N ALA A 45 -7.56 -7.82 0.64
CA ALA A 45 -7.66 -8.78 1.72
C ALA A 45 -6.37 -8.74 2.56
N VAL A 46 -6.50 -8.95 3.87
CA VAL A 46 -5.41 -8.88 4.83
C VAL A 46 -5.20 -10.25 5.44
N ASN A 47 -3.95 -10.72 5.47
CA ASN A 47 -3.59 -11.95 6.16
C ASN A 47 -2.32 -11.74 6.99
N THR A 48 -2.42 -11.97 8.29
CA THR A 48 -1.30 -11.84 9.23
C THR A 48 -0.66 -13.20 9.50
N MET A 49 0.61 -13.34 9.14
CA MET A 49 1.40 -14.55 9.42
C MET A 49 2.76 -14.19 10.02
N LYS A 50 3.12 -14.80 11.16
CA LYS A 50 4.47 -14.70 11.76
C LYS A 50 5.03 -13.27 11.84
N LYS A 51 4.24 -12.31 12.34
CA LYS A 51 4.59 -10.87 12.44
C LYS A 51 4.79 -10.16 11.09
N ARG A 52 4.28 -10.71 10.00
CA ARG A 52 4.18 -10.03 8.70
C ARG A 52 2.71 -9.81 8.36
N ILE A 53 2.42 -8.62 7.86
CA ILE A 53 1.11 -8.27 7.33
C ILE A 53 1.19 -8.47 5.82
N ASN A 54 0.45 -9.43 5.30
CA ASN A 54 0.35 -9.67 3.86
C ASN A 54 -0.92 -9.01 3.34
N LEU A 55 -0.75 -8.16 2.34
CA LEU A 55 -1.85 -7.50 1.62
C LEU A 55 -2.00 -8.21 0.28
N SER A 56 -3.16 -8.80 0.07
CA SER A 56 -3.50 -9.46 -1.20
C SER A 56 -4.61 -8.68 -1.87
N PHE A 57 -4.58 -8.59 -3.20
CA PHE A 57 -5.64 -8.00 -3.99
C PHE A 57 -5.90 -8.83 -5.24
N THR A 58 -7.09 -8.71 -5.79
CA THR A 58 -7.46 -9.34 -7.06
C THR A 58 -7.49 -8.28 -8.15
N CYS A 59 -6.94 -8.64 -9.31
CA CYS A 59 -6.85 -7.79 -10.49
C CYS A 59 -7.03 -8.64 -11.76
N MET A 60 -7.18 -7.96 -12.90
CA MET A 60 -7.12 -8.64 -14.20
C MET A 60 -5.70 -9.15 -14.44
N GLU A 61 -5.56 -10.23 -15.21
CA GLU A 61 -4.25 -10.81 -15.54
C GLU A 61 -3.40 -9.86 -16.42
N GLN A 62 -4.06 -9.00 -17.19
CA GLN A 62 -3.42 -8.03 -18.07
C GLN A 62 -3.96 -6.64 -17.80
N GLY A 63 -3.06 -5.66 -17.75
CA GLY A 63 -3.40 -4.27 -17.47
C GLY A 63 -2.14 -3.44 -17.29
N LYS A 64 -2.25 -2.12 -17.51
CA LYS A 64 -1.12 -1.19 -17.31
C LYS A 64 -0.60 -1.24 -15.88
N ASP A 65 -1.50 -1.28 -14.90
CA ASP A 65 -1.21 -1.45 -13.48
C ASP A 65 -0.44 -2.73 -13.17
N ILE A 66 -0.85 -3.87 -13.72
CA ILE A 66 -0.18 -5.16 -13.50
C ILE A 66 1.16 -5.22 -14.22
N ASN A 67 1.25 -4.64 -15.42
CA ASN A 67 2.51 -4.50 -16.13
C ASN A 67 3.50 -3.67 -15.31
N LEU A 68 3.06 -2.54 -14.75
CA LEU A 68 3.90 -1.71 -13.88
C LEU A 68 4.34 -2.50 -12.63
N ILE A 69 3.44 -3.18 -11.93
CA ILE A 69 3.77 -4.00 -10.75
C ILE A 69 4.75 -5.14 -11.12
N GLY A 70 4.55 -5.82 -12.24
CA GLY A 70 5.35 -6.95 -12.70
C GLY A 70 6.73 -6.59 -13.25
N LEU A 71 6.88 -5.39 -13.83
CA LEU A 71 8.16 -4.86 -14.33
C LEU A 71 9.14 -4.47 -13.21
N LEU A 72 8.66 -4.32 -11.98
CA LEU A 72 9.37 -3.62 -10.91
C LEU A 72 9.70 -4.57 -9.75
N LYS A 73 10.86 -5.24 -9.83
CA LYS A 73 11.35 -6.11 -8.75
C LYS A 73 11.58 -5.38 -7.42
N ILE A 74 11.80 -4.06 -7.42
CA ILE A 74 11.96 -3.25 -6.20
C ILE A 74 11.49 -1.82 -6.49
N GLN A 75 10.35 -1.40 -5.91
CA GLN A 75 10.00 0.01 -5.76
C GLN A 75 9.54 0.32 -4.34
N LYS A 76 9.66 1.61 -3.98
CA LYS A 76 9.02 2.19 -2.80
C LYS A 76 7.55 2.41 -3.13
N TYR A 77 6.68 1.59 -2.55
CA TYR A 77 5.23 1.76 -2.67
C TYR A 77 4.74 2.73 -1.61
N VAL A 78 3.81 3.62 -1.99
CA VAL A 78 3.05 4.42 -1.03
C VAL A 78 1.65 3.83 -0.94
N PHE A 79 1.29 3.38 0.26
CA PHE A 79 -0.04 2.92 0.57
C PHE A 79 -0.80 4.01 1.31
N LYS A 80 -2.02 4.31 0.87
CA LYS A 80 -2.92 5.20 1.60
C LYS A 80 -4.21 4.47 1.93
N LEU A 81 -4.47 4.37 3.23
CA LEU A 81 -5.72 3.87 3.80
C LEU A 81 -6.51 5.06 4.35
N LYS A 82 -7.82 5.05 4.12
CA LYS A 82 -8.72 6.10 4.64
C LYS A 82 -9.48 5.52 5.83
N VAL A 83 -8.92 5.69 7.02
CA VAL A 83 -9.62 5.39 8.27
C VAL A 83 -10.76 6.40 8.43
N LYS A 84 -12.00 5.92 8.56
CA LYS A 84 -13.15 6.73 8.97
C LYS A 84 -13.18 6.87 10.48
#